data_AF-A0A3M1ZIF2-F1
#
_entry.id   AF-A0A3M1ZIF2-F1
#
_cell.length_a   1.000
_cell.length_b   1.000
_cell.length_c   1.000
_cell.angle_alpha   90.00
_cell.angle_beta   90.00
_cell.angle_gamma   90.00
#
_symmetry.space_group_name_H-M   'P 1'
#
loop_
_entity.id
_entity.type
_entity.pdbx_description
1 polymer ?
#
loop_
_entity_poly.entity_id
_entity_poly.type
_entity_poly.pdbx_seq_one_letter_code
_entity_poly.pdbx_strand_id
1 'polypeptide(L)'
;MVLTTTMLDDTQATIQSFIISDWTHFCVGDGTTTPAASDTALDNQTFIDTIDDTDTSVSNEATVTGIVEAGENNGNDINEVGIKDGATGNLKCRKTITTITKTSDIIVYIDYTVTITMEEI
;
A
#
# COMPACT_ATOMS: atom_id res chain seq x y z
N MET A 1 -17.77 -16.24 26.02
CA MET A 1 -18.63 -15.08 25.70
C MET A 1 -18.53 -14.96 24.21
N VAL A 2 -19.54 -15.44 23.49
CA VAL A 2 -19.52 -15.45 22.02
C VAL A 2 -19.57 -14.00 21.56
N LEU A 3 -18.53 -13.55 20.87
CA LEU A 3 -18.62 -12.29 20.12
C LEU A 3 -19.67 -12.54 19.04
N THR A 4 -20.80 -11.83 19.12
CA THR A 4 -21.78 -11.87 18.04
C THR A 4 -21.10 -11.39 16.76
N THR A 5 -21.45 -11.94 15.59
CA THR A 5 -20.85 -11.58 14.28
C THR A 5 -20.71 -10.06 14.09
N THR A 6 -21.69 -9.28 14.53
CA THR A 6 -21.66 -7.81 14.52
C THR A 6 -20.49 -7.19 15.31
N MET A 7 -20.12 -7.74 16.46
CA MET A 7 -18.98 -7.24 17.24
C MET A 7 -17.64 -7.58 16.60
N LEU A 8 -17.54 -8.72 15.90
CA LEU A 8 -16.35 -9.06 15.12
C LEU A 8 -16.21 -8.08 13.95
N ASP A 9 -17.29 -7.86 13.19
CA ASP A 9 -17.31 -6.92 12.06
C ASP A 9 -16.94 -5.49 12.51
N ASP A 10 -17.55 -5.00 13.60
CA ASP A 10 -17.24 -3.66 14.14
C ASP A 10 -15.78 -3.55 14.58
N THR A 11 -15.23 -4.63 15.17
CA THR A 11 -13.83 -4.65 15.61
C THR A 11 -12.89 -4.66 14.41
N GLN A 12 -13.15 -5.48 13.39
CA GLN A 12 -12.35 -5.51 12.17
C GLN A 12 -12.40 -4.15 11.45
N ALA A 13 -13.58 -3.53 11.34
CA ALA A 13 -13.75 -2.23 10.68
C ALA A 13 -13.00 -1.10 11.41
N THR A 14 -12.95 -1.18 12.75
CA THR A 14 -12.16 -0.25 13.56
C THR A 14 -10.66 -0.45 13.34
N ILE A 15 -10.19 -1.70 13.36
CA ILE A 15 -8.76 -2.00 13.22
C ILE A 15 -8.26 -1.65 11.81
N GLN A 16 -9.02 -1.94 10.75
CA GLN A 16 -8.57 -1.63 9.39
C GLN A 16 -8.41 -0.13 9.18
N SER A 17 -9.37 0.65 9.69
CA SER A 17 -9.33 2.11 9.62
C SER A 17 -8.15 2.66 10.41
N PHE A 18 -7.83 2.04 11.54
CA PHE A 18 -6.66 2.40 12.34
C PHE A 18 -5.34 2.09 11.62
N ILE A 19 -5.19 0.91 11.02
CA ILE A 19 -3.94 0.48 10.35
C ILE A 19 -3.54 1.44 9.23
N ILE A 20 -4.49 1.89 8.43
CA ILE A 20 -4.24 2.75 7.27
C ILE A 20 -4.33 4.25 7.60
N SER A 21 -4.66 4.61 8.85
CA SER A 21 -4.98 6.00 9.22
C SER A 21 -3.85 7.00 8.98
N ASP A 22 -2.60 6.52 8.94
CA ASP A 22 -1.41 7.33 8.68
C ASP A 22 -0.77 7.04 7.32
N TRP A 23 -1.41 6.24 6.46
CA TRP A 23 -0.93 5.96 5.11
C TRP A 23 -1.33 7.14 4.22
N THR A 24 -0.35 7.91 3.76
CA THR A 24 -0.63 9.15 3.03
C THR A 24 0.01 9.21 1.64
N HIS A 25 1.05 8.41 1.39
CA HIS A 25 1.77 8.41 0.13
C HIS A 25 2.03 6.98 -0.34
N PHE A 26 2.03 6.79 -1.66
CA PHE A 26 2.58 5.60 -2.28
C PHE A 26 3.92 5.94 -2.94
N CYS A 27 4.78 4.96 -3.07
CA CYS A 27 6.06 5.12 -3.72
C CYS A 27 6.38 3.91 -4.61
N VAL A 28 7.18 4.15 -5.63
CA VAL A 28 7.69 3.11 -6.52
C VAL A 28 9.18 3.28 -6.74
N GLY A 29 9.82 2.19 -7.11
CA GLY A 29 11.26 2.13 -7.32
C GLY A 29 11.68 0.97 -8.20
N ASP A 30 12.97 0.93 -8.53
CA ASP A 30 13.61 -0.12 -9.31
C ASP A 30 14.45 -1.08 -8.45
N GLY A 31 14.36 -0.95 -7.12
CA GLY A 31 15.04 -1.80 -6.17
C GLY A 31 14.64 -3.27 -6.28
N THR A 32 15.60 -4.16 -6.01
CA THR A 32 15.46 -5.61 -6.21
C THR A 32 15.76 -6.42 -4.95
N THR A 33 16.13 -5.77 -3.86
CA THR A 33 16.38 -6.44 -2.59
C THR A 33 15.08 -7.01 -2.00
N THR A 34 15.20 -8.16 -1.34
CA THR A 34 14.05 -8.77 -0.65
C THR A 34 13.59 -7.86 0.49
N PRO A 35 12.31 -7.48 0.56
CA PRO A 35 11.78 -6.66 1.64
C PRO A 35 12.06 -7.24 3.03
N ALA A 36 12.48 -6.39 3.95
CA ALA A 36 12.60 -6.71 5.37
C ALA A 36 11.64 -5.84 6.19
N ALA A 37 11.13 -6.40 7.29
CA ALA A 37 10.23 -5.68 8.20
C ALA A 37 10.87 -4.46 8.88
N SER A 38 12.20 -4.36 8.86
CA SER A 38 12.97 -3.22 9.38
C SER A 38 13.18 -2.11 8.36
N ASP A 39 12.75 -2.29 7.11
CA ASP A 39 12.97 -1.29 6.07
C ASP A 39 12.18 -0.01 6.37
N THR A 40 12.88 1.12 6.30
CA THR A 40 12.29 2.46 6.51
C THR A 40 12.10 3.24 5.21
N ALA A 41 12.63 2.71 4.09
CA ALA A 41 12.53 3.26 2.76
C ALA A 41 12.49 2.13 1.72
N LEU A 42 12.13 2.46 0.48
CA LEU A 42 12.40 1.60 -0.67
C LEU A 42 13.91 1.44 -0.89
N ASP A 43 14.29 0.36 -1.56
CA ASP A 43 15.70 0.06 -1.85
C ASP A 43 16.29 1.08 -2.83
N ASN A 44 15.54 1.43 -3.88
CA ASN A 44 15.83 2.58 -4.72
C ASN A 44 14.53 3.24 -5.24
N GLN A 45 14.07 4.26 -4.51
CA GLN A 45 12.86 5.02 -4.85
C GLN A 45 13.10 5.91 -6.08
N THR A 46 12.26 5.77 -7.11
CA THR A 46 12.30 6.64 -8.31
C THR A 46 11.14 7.63 -8.34
N PHE A 47 10.03 7.31 -7.66
CA PHE A 47 8.84 8.14 -7.64
C PHE A 47 8.05 7.97 -6.34
N ILE A 48 7.32 9.02 -5.97
CA ILE A 48 6.47 9.09 -4.79
C ILE A 48 5.38 10.12 -5.05
N ASP A 49 4.16 9.80 -4.65
CA ASP A 49 3.04 10.73 -4.69
C ASP A 49 2.01 10.41 -3.59
N THR A 50 1.02 11.28 -3.41
CA THR A 50 -0.09 11.08 -2.49
C THR A 50 -0.96 9.93 -2.92
N ILE A 51 -1.58 9.25 -1.95
CA ILE A 51 -2.61 8.23 -2.21
C ILE A 51 -3.82 8.87 -2.89
N ASP A 52 -4.35 8.21 -3.93
CA ASP A 52 -5.48 8.68 -4.72
C ASP A 52 -6.83 8.28 -4.12
N ASP A 53 -6.92 7.07 -3.55
CA ASP A 53 -8.15 6.55 -2.95
C ASP A 53 -7.90 5.62 -1.76
N THR A 54 -8.90 5.52 -0.89
CA THR A 54 -8.91 4.60 0.25
C THR A 54 -10.31 4.03 0.46
N ASP A 55 -10.43 2.72 0.35
CA ASP A 55 -11.68 1.99 0.57
C ASP A 55 -11.60 1.16 1.86
N THR A 56 -12.58 1.36 2.74
CA THR A 56 -12.78 0.63 4.00
C THR A 56 -14.22 0.14 4.16
N SER A 57 -14.94 0.02 3.04
CA SER A 57 -16.36 -0.35 3.02
C SER A 57 -16.63 -1.80 3.42
N VAL A 58 -15.63 -2.67 3.28
CA VAL A 58 -15.67 -4.07 3.72
C VAL A 58 -15.05 -4.15 5.11
N SER A 59 -15.74 -4.75 6.09
CA SER A 59 -15.31 -4.72 7.51
C SER A 59 -13.98 -5.36 7.81
N ASN A 60 -13.49 -6.28 6.96
CA ASN A 60 -12.25 -7.03 7.17
C ASN A 60 -11.15 -6.69 6.16
N GLU A 61 -11.35 -5.65 5.36
CA GLU A 61 -10.46 -5.26 4.28
C GLU A 61 -10.35 -3.74 4.15
N ALA A 62 -9.12 -3.26 4.06
CA ALA A 62 -8.82 -1.90 3.65
C ALA A 62 -7.98 -1.94 2.36
N THR A 63 -8.38 -1.17 1.36
CA THR A 63 -7.60 -0.99 0.13
C THR A 63 -7.17 0.46 -0.01
N VAL A 64 -5.90 0.66 -0.35
CA VAL A 64 -5.29 1.96 -0.60
C VAL A 64 -4.73 1.95 -2.02
N THR A 65 -5.16 2.92 -2.83
CA THR A 65 -4.81 2.99 -4.26
C THR A 65 -3.89 4.17 -4.53
N GLY A 66 -2.80 3.90 -5.24
CA GLY A 66 -1.94 4.90 -5.85
C GLY A 66 -1.84 4.71 -7.36
N ILE A 67 -1.76 5.80 -8.10
CA ILE A 67 -1.75 5.81 -9.56
C ILE A 67 -0.49 6.51 -10.05
N VAL A 68 0.36 5.78 -10.79
CA VAL A 68 1.44 6.42 -11.56
C VAL A 68 0.88 6.79 -12.93
N GLU A 69 0.66 8.08 -13.14
CA GLU A 69 0.01 8.59 -14.35
C GLU A 69 0.88 8.41 -15.60
N ALA A 70 0.26 8.53 -16.76
CA ALA A 70 0.93 8.40 -18.06
C ALA A 70 2.16 9.31 -18.17
N GLY A 71 2.09 10.54 -17.65
CA GLY A 71 3.20 11.50 -17.69
C GLY A 71 4.33 11.24 -16.70
N GLU A 72 4.18 10.28 -15.78
CA GLU A 72 5.01 10.18 -14.58
C GLU A 72 5.94 8.97 -14.61
N ASN A 73 7.06 9.12 -13.91
CA ASN A 73 8.09 8.10 -13.72
C ASN A 73 8.57 7.43 -15.03
N ASN A 74 8.45 8.12 -16.18
CA ASN A 74 8.78 7.58 -17.48
C ASN A 74 10.29 7.37 -17.65
N GLY A 75 10.66 6.24 -18.27
CA GLY A 75 12.07 5.88 -18.48
C GLY A 75 12.71 5.14 -17.30
N ASN A 76 11.96 4.92 -16.22
CA ASN A 76 12.36 4.08 -15.10
C ASN A 76 11.63 2.73 -15.15
N ASP A 77 12.27 1.72 -14.60
CA ASP A 77 11.61 0.45 -14.30
C ASP A 77 10.92 0.54 -12.92
N ILE A 78 9.81 -0.18 -12.76
CA ILE A 78 9.15 -0.37 -11.47
C ILE A 78 9.29 -1.84 -11.10
N ASN A 79 10.14 -2.09 -10.11
CA ASN A 79 10.43 -3.41 -9.53
C ASN A 79 10.01 -3.52 -8.08
N GLU A 80 9.71 -2.39 -7.45
CA GLU A 80 9.21 -2.33 -6.10
C GLU A 80 8.18 -1.22 -5.94
N VAL A 81 7.29 -1.45 -4.99
CA VAL A 81 6.21 -0.56 -4.63
C VAL A 81 6.16 -0.48 -3.11
N GLY A 82 5.77 0.67 -2.54
CA GLY A 82 5.52 0.81 -1.10
C GLY A 82 4.48 1.86 -0.74
N ILE A 83 4.11 1.87 0.54
CA ILE A 83 3.29 2.92 1.18
C ILE A 83 4.10 3.59 2.29
N LYS A 84 3.92 4.90 2.44
CA LYS A 84 4.61 5.74 3.44
C LYS A 84 3.63 6.62 4.23
N ASP A 85 4.06 7.03 5.43
CA ASP A 85 3.35 8.03 6.25
C ASP A 85 3.66 9.49 5.89
N GLY A 86 4.34 9.72 4.78
CA GLY A 86 4.62 11.05 4.26
C GLY A 86 5.60 11.01 3.10
N ALA A 87 5.72 12.12 2.34
CA ALA A 87 6.71 12.27 1.28
C ALA A 87 8.14 11.95 1.78
N THR A 88 8.49 12.47 2.97
CA THR A 88 9.75 12.17 3.68
C THR A 88 9.53 11.22 4.87
N GLY A 89 8.40 10.55 4.91
CA GLY A 89 7.98 9.67 6.00
C GLY A 89 8.67 8.31 5.99
N ASN A 90 8.30 7.47 6.96
CA ASN A 90 8.73 6.10 7.05
C ASN A 90 7.87 5.21 6.15
N LEU A 91 8.49 4.14 5.67
CA LEU A 91 7.82 3.06 4.99
C LEU A 91 6.89 2.28 5.96
N LYS A 92 5.67 1.99 5.52
CA LYS A 92 4.69 1.15 6.23
C LYS A 92 4.66 -0.27 5.70
N CYS A 93 4.78 -0.40 4.38
CA CYS A 93 4.89 -1.67 3.71
C CYS A 93 5.63 -1.47 2.37
N ARG A 94 6.30 -2.52 1.91
CA ARG A 94 6.83 -2.60 0.54
C ARG A 94 6.75 -4.02 0.01
N LYS A 95 6.82 -4.13 -1.30
CA LYS A 95 6.83 -5.39 -2.01
C LYS A 95 7.64 -5.25 -3.28
N THR A 96 8.41 -6.28 -3.63
CA THR A 96 9.01 -6.41 -4.95
C THR A 96 8.04 -7.11 -5.90
N ILE A 97 8.06 -6.69 -7.16
CA ILE A 97 7.19 -7.18 -8.23
C ILE A 97 8.03 -7.52 -9.48
N THR A 98 7.39 -8.16 -10.45
CA THR A 98 7.99 -8.28 -11.79
C THR A 98 8.11 -6.89 -12.42
N THR A 99 9.22 -6.64 -13.11
CA THR A 99 9.52 -5.35 -13.76
C THR A 99 8.37 -4.85 -14.62
N ILE A 100 7.97 -3.61 -14.38
CA ILE A 100 7.14 -2.81 -15.29
C ILE A 100 8.02 -1.68 -15.83
N THR A 101 8.37 -1.72 -17.11
CA THR A 101 9.10 -0.61 -17.75
C THR A 101 8.12 0.51 -18.05
N LYS A 102 8.21 1.62 -17.30
CA LYS A 102 7.25 2.72 -17.38
C LYS A 102 7.52 3.61 -18.60
N THR A 103 6.49 3.79 -19.42
CA THR A 103 6.48 4.70 -20.57
C THR A 103 5.24 5.60 -20.56
N SER A 104 5.20 6.58 -21.45
CA SER A 104 4.11 7.55 -21.55
C SER A 104 2.76 6.96 -21.93
N ASP A 105 2.75 5.72 -22.43
CA ASP A 105 1.53 5.03 -22.87
C ASP A 105 0.95 4.11 -21.78
N ILE A 106 1.62 4.02 -20.62
CA ILE A 106 1.27 3.10 -19.53
C ILE A 106 0.85 3.93 -18.31
N ILE A 107 -0.31 3.61 -17.74
CA ILE A 107 -0.74 4.04 -16.40
C ILE A 107 -0.64 2.83 -15.48
N VAL A 108 -0.09 3.00 -14.29
CA VAL A 108 0.07 1.91 -13.32
C VAL A 108 -0.81 2.18 -12.11
N TYR A 109 -1.74 1.27 -11.86
CA TYR A 109 -2.58 1.26 -10.66
C TYR A 109 -1.95 0.33 -9.63
N ILE A 110 -1.82 0.80 -8.40
CA ILE A 110 -1.20 0.06 -7.31
C ILE A 110 -2.19 0.01 -6.16
N ASP A 111 -2.82 -1.16 -6.01
CA ASP A 111 -3.76 -1.42 -4.93
C ASP A 111 -3.06 -2.20 -3.80
N TYR A 112 -3.02 -1.58 -2.62
CA TYR A 112 -2.56 -2.20 -1.39
C TYR A 112 -3.74 -2.62 -0.53
N THR A 113 -3.96 -3.92 -0.48
CA THR A 113 -5.03 -4.51 0.33
C THR A 113 -4.48 -5.06 1.64
N VAL A 114 -5.05 -4.61 2.76
CA VAL A 114 -4.84 -5.14 4.10
C VAL A 114 -6.07 -5.94 4.50
N THR A 115 -5.90 -7.24 4.73
CA THR A 115 -6.98 -8.12 5.20
C THR A 115 -6.79 -8.45 6.68
N ILE A 116 -7.86 -8.33 7.47
CA ILE A 116 -7.88 -8.64 8.90
C ILE A 116 -8.65 -9.93 9.12
N THR A 117 -8.00 -10.92 9.74
CA THR A 117 -8.65 -12.17 10.16
C THR A 117 -8.74 -12.21 11.68
N MET A 118 -9.94 -12.49 12.21
CA MET A 118 -10.18 -12.74 13.62
C MET A 118 -10.82 -14.11 13.78
N GLU A 119 -10.35 -14.88 14.74
CA GLU A 119 -10.90 -16.19 15.09
C GLU A 119 -11.32 -16.18 16.56
N GLU A 120 -12.49 -16.74 16.86
CA GLU A 120 -12.92 -16.96 18.23
C GLU A 120 -12.17 -18.19 18.79
N ILE A 121 -11.54 -18.03 19.96
CA ILE A 121 -10.84 -19.13 20.67
C ILE A 121 -11.80 -19.79 21.66
#